data_AF-A0A0B6YMX0-F1
#
_entry.id   AF-A0A0B6YMX0-F1
#
_cell.length_a   1.000
_cell.length_b   1.000
_cell.length_c   1.000
_cell.angle_alpha   90.00
_cell.angle_beta   90.00
_cell.angle_gamma   90.00
#
_symmetry.space_group_name_H-M   'P 1'
#
loop_
_entity.id
_entity.type
_entity.pdbx_description
1 polymer ?
#
loop_
_entity_poly.entity_id
_entity_poly.type
_entity_poly.pdbx_seq_one_letter_code
_entity_poly.pdbx_strand_id
1 'polypeptide(L)'
;LFEEGAVSSLWLEVVERATKFLHFVVAGDLNGGAGGGHGVSSKIPAQDQQIALCLTLEMAVQKGTLSSVLQAVLLLLNLWNNSHHDYDNRVSSSLVSAPLVPLLKRFEGIQNAKSKTSHNVKWEEHMVSPTECFLQHLTYPEHEETPVDLRQSAVVIMSHLDRLATPYLPTSSTHKSQCQ
;
A
#
# COMPACT_ATOMS: atom_id res chain seq x y z
N LEU A 1 -4.18 -2.22 18.23
CA LEU A 1 -2.82 -2.51 17.71
C LEU A 1 -2.32 -3.73 18.46
N PHE A 2 -1.70 -4.72 17.80
CA PHE A 2 -1.26 -5.96 18.44
C PHE A 2 -0.13 -5.69 19.44
N GLU A 3 -0.27 -6.15 20.70
CA GLU A 3 0.86 -6.18 21.63
C GLU A 3 1.65 -7.48 21.41
N GLU A 4 2.85 -7.37 20.85
CA GLU A 4 3.70 -8.50 20.48
C GLU A 4 4.05 -9.41 21.66
N GLY A 5 4.12 -8.85 22.88
CA GLY A 5 4.34 -9.60 24.12
C GLY A 5 3.12 -10.38 24.64
N ALA A 6 1.93 -10.15 24.09
CA ALA A 6 0.69 -10.82 24.50
C ALA A 6 0.36 -12.07 23.67
N VAL A 7 1.19 -12.39 22.67
CA VAL A 7 0.92 -13.47 21.70
C VAL A 7 1.97 -14.58 21.82
N SER A 8 1.54 -15.83 21.64
CA SER A 8 2.42 -17.00 21.71
C SER A 8 3.54 -16.91 20.67
N SER A 9 4.78 -17.29 21.05
CA SER A 9 5.92 -17.34 20.13
C SER A 9 5.69 -18.25 18.93
N LEU A 10 4.93 -19.34 19.10
CA LEU A 10 4.53 -20.22 18.00
C LEU A 10 3.65 -19.48 16.99
N TRP A 11 2.75 -18.61 17.45
CA TRP A 11 1.89 -17.83 16.56
C TRP A 11 2.73 -16.84 15.73
N LEU A 12 3.70 -16.17 16.34
CA LEU A 12 4.61 -15.27 15.63
C LEU A 12 5.41 -16.04 14.55
N GLU A 13 5.90 -17.22 14.89
CA GLU A 13 6.62 -18.09 13.97
C GLU A 13 5.74 -18.57 12.80
N VAL A 14 4.49 -18.95 13.07
CA VAL A 14 3.53 -19.35 12.04
C VAL A 14 3.19 -18.18 11.13
N VAL A 15 2.95 -16.98 11.69
CA VAL A 15 2.67 -15.77 10.90
C VAL A 15 3.87 -15.40 10.04
N GLU A 16 5.09 -15.52 10.55
CA GLU A 16 6.31 -15.24 9.79
C GLU A 16 6.44 -16.22 8.61
N ARG A 17 6.26 -17.53 8.84
CA ARG A 17 6.30 -18.54 7.78
C ARG A 17 5.19 -18.35 6.75
N ALA A 18 3.96 -18.07 7.19
CA ALA A 18 2.84 -17.77 6.32
C ALA A 18 3.12 -16.52 5.47
N THR A 19 3.70 -15.47 6.07
CA THR A 19 4.10 -14.25 5.36
C THR A 19 5.11 -14.56 4.25
N LYS A 20 6.16 -15.34 4.55
CA LYS A 20 7.15 -15.75 3.54
C LYS A 20 6.53 -16.56 2.41
N PHE A 21 5.63 -17.48 2.75
CA PHE A 21 4.89 -18.27 1.78
C PHE A 21 4.02 -17.40 0.87
N LEU A 22 3.24 -16.47 1.43
CA LEU A 22 2.39 -15.56 0.64
C LEU A 22 3.24 -14.68 -0.29
N HIS A 23 4.36 -14.15 0.19
CA HIS A 23 5.30 -13.40 -0.64
C HIS A 23 5.84 -14.24 -1.81
N PHE A 24 6.18 -15.51 -1.57
CA PHE A 24 6.61 -16.43 -2.61
C PHE A 24 5.49 -16.73 -3.63
N VAL A 25 4.25 -16.90 -3.17
CA VAL A 25 3.08 -17.12 -4.05
C VAL A 25 2.86 -15.91 -4.97
N VAL A 26 2.98 -14.70 -4.43
CA VAL A 26 2.72 -13.45 -5.15
C VAL A 26 3.83 -13.06 -6.09
N ALA A 27 5.09 -13.13 -5.64
CA ALA A 27 6.23 -12.55 -6.37
C ALA A 27 7.24 -13.59 -6.87
N GLY A 28 7.07 -14.88 -6.54
CA GLY A 28 8.04 -15.92 -6.81
C GLY A 28 9.30 -15.79 -5.95
N ASP A 29 10.35 -16.54 -6.32
CA ASP A 29 11.67 -16.40 -5.70
C ASP A 29 12.41 -15.20 -6.32
N LEU A 30 12.27 -14.03 -5.70
CA LEU A 30 13.01 -12.82 -6.10
C LEU A 30 14.51 -12.88 -5.73
N ASN A 31 14.92 -13.86 -4.90
CA ASN A 31 16.26 -13.92 -4.29
C ASN A 31 17.16 -15.02 -4.86
N GLY A 32 16.63 -15.90 -5.73
CA GLY A 32 17.37 -16.92 -6.47
C GLY A 32 18.12 -16.31 -7.65
N GLY A 33 19.45 -16.27 -7.57
CA GLY A 33 20.33 -15.67 -8.58
C GLY A 33 20.08 -16.18 -10.01
N ALA A 34 20.14 -15.24 -10.95
CA ALA A 34 20.42 -15.41 -12.39
C ALA A 34 20.04 -16.77 -12.99
N GLY A 35 18.74 -16.99 -13.24
CA GLY A 35 18.28 -18.11 -14.06
C GLY A 35 16.79 -18.43 -13.88
N GLY A 36 15.91 -17.75 -14.61
CA GLY A 36 14.57 -18.27 -14.91
C GLY A 36 13.54 -18.22 -13.77
N GLY A 37 13.50 -17.14 -12.98
CA GLY A 37 12.53 -16.92 -11.89
C GLY A 37 11.03 -16.95 -12.30
N HIS A 38 10.72 -17.02 -13.59
CA HIS A 38 9.36 -17.16 -14.13
C HIS A 38 8.73 -18.55 -13.95
N GLY A 39 9.45 -19.55 -13.43
CA GLY A 39 9.01 -20.96 -13.48
C GLY A 39 7.98 -21.43 -12.43
N VAL A 40 7.80 -20.73 -11.31
CA VAL A 40 6.89 -21.15 -10.22
C VAL A 40 5.66 -20.26 -10.10
N SER A 41 5.81 -18.93 -10.13
CA SER A 41 4.66 -18.02 -10.09
C SER A 41 3.73 -18.21 -11.30
N SER A 42 4.28 -18.47 -12.50
CA SER A 42 3.48 -18.77 -13.70
C SER A 42 2.63 -20.04 -13.62
N LYS A 43 2.89 -20.94 -12.66
CA LYS A 43 2.09 -22.15 -12.43
C LYS A 43 0.95 -21.92 -11.45
N ILE A 44 1.00 -20.85 -10.67
CA ILE A 44 0.00 -20.54 -9.65
C ILE A 44 -1.17 -19.81 -10.34
N PRO A 45 -2.42 -20.24 -10.16
CA PRO A 45 -3.58 -19.54 -10.69
C PRO A 45 -3.58 -18.06 -10.30
N ALA A 46 -3.93 -17.17 -11.24
CA ALA A 46 -3.94 -15.72 -11.01
C ALA A 46 -4.83 -15.33 -9.82
N GLN A 47 -5.93 -16.04 -9.61
CA GLN A 47 -6.83 -15.82 -8.47
C GLN A 47 -6.13 -16.09 -7.13
N ASP A 48 -5.35 -17.17 -7.03
CA ASP A 48 -4.62 -17.51 -5.80
C ASP A 48 -3.54 -16.46 -5.51
N GLN A 49 -2.88 -15.95 -6.56
CA GLN A 49 -1.94 -14.84 -6.44
C GLN A 49 -2.61 -13.55 -5.95
N GLN A 50 -3.79 -13.22 -6.47
CA GLN A 50 -4.58 -12.06 -6.02
C GLN A 50 -4.98 -12.20 -4.55
N ILE A 51 -5.47 -13.37 -4.13
CA ILE A 51 -5.82 -13.64 -2.73
C ILE A 51 -4.58 -13.49 -1.84
N ALA A 52 -3.46 -14.10 -2.24
CA ALA A 52 -2.23 -14.02 -1.48
C ALA A 52 -1.68 -12.59 -1.37
N LEU A 53 -1.86 -11.79 -2.43
CA LEU A 53 -1.53 -10.36 -2.44
C LEU A 53 -2.42 -9.61 -1.44
N CYS A 54 -3.73 -9.78 -1.50
CA CYS A 54 -4.67 -9.16 -0.57
C CYS A 54 -4.33 -9.50 0.89
N LEU A 55 -4.04 -10.76 1.20
CA LEU A 55 -3.63 -11.19 2.54
C LEU A 55 -2.30 -10.57 2.97
N THR A 56 -1.31 -10.51 2.06
CA THR A 56 -0.02 -9.86 2.31
C THR A 56 -0.20 -8.38 2.69
N LEU A 57 -1.01 -7.64 1.93
CA LEU A 57 -1.31 -6.24 2.23
C LEU A 57 -2.08 -6.08 3.53
N GLU A 58 -3.07 -6.95 3.78
CA GLU A 58 -3.88 -6.93 4.99
C GLU A 58 -3.01 -7.08 6.24
N MET A 59 -2.07 -8.03 6.24
CA MET A 59 -1.12 -8.19 7.33
C MET A 59 -0.22 -6.95 7.52
N ALA A 60 0.24 -6.34 6.42
CA ALA A 60 1.05 -5.12 6.49
C ALA A 60 0.31 -3.95 7.14
N VAL A 61 -0.99 -3.79 6.85
CA VAL A 61 -1.87 -2.78 7.47
C VAL A 61 -2.13 -3.12 8.95
N GLN A 62 -2.38 -4.39 9.28
CA GLN A 62 -2.64 -4.83 10.66
C GLN A 62 -1.42 -4.67 11.58
N LYS A 63 -0.20 -4.84 11.06
CA LYS A 63 1.05 -4.50 11.78
C LYS A 63 1.10 -3.02 12.18
N GLY A 64 0.46 -2.15 11.41
CA GLY A 64 0.31 -0.73 11.76
C GLY A 64 1.62 0.08 11.77
N THR A 65 2.69 -0.43 11.18
CA THR A 65 3.97 0.28 11.06
C THR A 65 4.08 0.94 9.69
N LEU A 66 4.69 2.13 9.61
CA LEU A 66 4.94 2.77 8.32
C LEU A 66 5.81 1.89 7.41
N SER A 67 6.84 1.24 7.99
CA SER A 67 7.73 0.35 7.26
C SER A 67 6.98 -0.79 6.57
N SER A 68 6.07 -1.47 7.28
CA SER A 68 5.30 -2.58 6.70
C SER A 68 4.40 -2.12 5.54
N VAL A 69 3.74 -0.97 5.68
CA VAL A 69 2.91 -0.42 4.61
C VAL A 69 3.75 -0.01 3.39
N LEU A 70 4.92 0.61 3.60
CA LEU A 70 5.82 0.96 2.50
C LEU A 70 6.39 -0.27 1.78
N GLN A 71 6.68 -1.35 2.50
CA GLN A 71 7.07 -2.63 1.88
C GLN A 71 5.94 -3.20 1.01
N ALA A 72 4.69 -3.09 1.45
CA ALA A 72 3.54 -3.48 0.63
C ALA A 72 3.38 -2.60 -0.62
N VAL A 73 3.59 -1.28 -0.51
CA VAL A 73 3.61 -0.35 -1.65
C VAL A 73 4.71 -0.73 -2.66
N LEU A 74 5.93 -1.02 -2.19
CA LEU A 74 7.02 -1.47 -3.04
C LEU A 74 6.70 -2.79 -3.74
N LEU A 75 6.05 -3.74 -3.05
CA LEU A 75 5.59 -4.99 -3.64
C LEU A 75 4.61 -4.73 -4.80
N LEU A 76 3.59 -3.87 -4.60
CA LEU A 76 2.64 -3.50 -5.66
C LEU A 76 3.34 -2.93 -6.89
N LEU A 77 4.28 -2.00 -6.68
CA LEU A 77 5.02 -1.35 -7.77
C LEU A 77 5.94 -2.34 -8.50
N ASN A 78 6.60 -3.25 -7.77
CA ASN A 78 7.48 -4.26 -8.36
C ASN A 78 6.67 -5.26 -9.21
N LEU A 79 5.53 -5.74 -8.72
CA LEU A 79 4.64 -6.64 -9.46
C LEU A 79 4.14 -5.99 -10.75
N TRP A 80 3.68 -4.75 -10.64
CA TRP A 80 3.24 -3.98 -11.79
C TRP A 80 4.37 -3.74 -12.79
N ASN A 81 5.58 -3.39 -12.33
CA ASN A 81 6.71 -3.14 -13.22
C ASN A 81 7.18 -4.42 -13.95
N ASN A 82 7.19 -5.55 -13.25
CA ASN A 82 7.60 -6.83 -13.80
C ASN A 82 6.56 -7.40 -14.79
N SER A 83 5.29 -6.98 -14.68
CA SER A 83 4.21 -7.40 -15.58
C SER A 83 4.40 -7.00 -17.04
N HIS A 84 5.10 -5.88 -17.29
CA HIS A 84 5.28 -5.31 -18.63
C HIS A 84 6.41 -5.96 -19.43
N HIS A 85 7.19 -6.85 -18.82
CA HIS A 85 8.22 -7.61 -19.53
C HIS A 85 7.66 -8.82 -20.30
N ASP A 86 6.39 -9.17 -20.08
CA ASP A 86 5.74 -10.35 -20.66
C ASP A 86 5.05 -10.02 -22.01
N TYR A 87 5.78 -9.44 -22.97
CA TYR A 87 5.32 -9.36 -24.38
C TYR A 87 5.33 -10.74 -25.08
N ASP A 88 5.78 -11.79 -24.39
CA ASP A 88 5.65 -13.16 -24.85
C ASP A 88 4.26 -13.71 -24.49
N ASN A 89 3.40 -13.87 -25.49
CA ASN A 89 2.05 -14.46 -25.39
C ASN A 89 2.02 -15.89 -24.78
N ARG A 90 3.18 -16.46 -24.43
CA ARG A 90 3.32 -17.79 -23.84
C ARG A 90 3.14 -17.83 -22.33
N VAL A 91 3.20 -16.69 -21.62
CA VAL A 91 3.13 -16.66 -20.14
C VAL A 91 2.25 -15.50 -19.67
N SER A 92 0.93 -15.61 -19.83
CA SER A 92 -0.03 -14.59 -19.39
C SER A 92 -0.37 -14.74 -17.89
N SER A 93 0.57 -14.46 -17.00
CA SER A 93 0.32 -14.45 -15.54
C SER A 93 0.81 -13.16 -14.87
N SER A 94 0.63 -12.02 -15.54
CA SER A 94 1.12 -10.74 -15.05
C SER A 94 0.11 -10.13 -14.06
N LEU A 95 0.40 -10.18 -12.76
CA LEU A 95 -0.48 -9.65 -11.71
C LEU A 95 -0.49 -8.10 -11.73
N VAL A 96 -1.37 -7.52 -12.55
CA VAL A 96 -1.51 -6.06 -12.73
C VAL A 96 -2.69 -5.46 -11.97
N SER A 97 -3.62 -6.28 -11.50
CA SER A 97 -4.80 -5.84 -10.75
C SER A 97 -5.24 -6.86 -9.70
N ALA A 98 -5.89 -6.39 -8.65
CA ALA A 98 -6.42 -7.20 -7.55
C ALA A 98 -7.62 -6.51 -6.86
N PRO A 99 -8.51 -7.25 -6.18
CA PRO A 99 -9.68 -6.69 -5.49
C PRO A 99 -9.25 -5.98 -4.18
N LEU A 100 -8.64 -4.81 -4.31
CA LEU A 100 -8.07 -4.05 -3.20
C LEU A 100 -9.01 -2.96 -2.65
N VAL A 101 -10.21 -2.81 -3.23
CA VAL A 101 -11.16 -1.75 -2.85
C VAL A 101 -11.45 -1.72 -1.34
N PRO A 102 -11.70 -2.84 -0.63
CA PRO A 102 -11.93 -2.82 0.82
C PRO A 102 -10.74 -2.25 1.60
N LEU A 103 -9.53 -2.61 1.19
CA LEU A 103 -8.30 -2.14 1.82
C LEU A 103 -8.08 -0.64 1.58
N LEU A 104 -8.34 -0.16 0.37
CA LEU A 104 -8.21 1.26 0.04
C LEU A 104 -9.23 2.11 0.81
N LYS A 105 -10.50 1.69 0.88
CA LYS A 105 -11.53 2.36 1.70
C LYS A 105 -11.18 2.37 3.19
N ARG A 106 -10.48 1.33 3.68
CA ARG A 106 -9.98 1.34 5.06
C ARG A 106 -8.95 2.45 5.29
N PHE A 107 -8.03 2.68 4.36
CA PHE A 107 -7.08 3.79 4.45
C PHE A 107 -7.77 5.17 4.44
N GLU A 108 -8.85 5.32 3.67
CA GLU A 108 -9.71 6.50 3.71
C GLU A 108 -10.32 6.71 5.10
N GLY A 109 -10.86 5.63 5.70
CA GLY A 109 -11.51 5.65 7.01
C GLY A 109 -10.58 5.94 8.20
N ILE A 110 -9.26 5.83 8.05
CA ILE A 110 -8.31 6.13 9.13
C ILE A 110 -8.39 7.63 9.46
N GLN A 111 -8.86 7.93 10.66
CA GLN A 111 -8.99 9.30 11.16
C GLN A 111 -7.63 9.87 11.54
N ASN A 112 -7.41 11.14 11.20
CA ASN A 112 -6.21 11.84 11.60
C ASN A 112 -6.35 12.28 13.06
N ALA A 113 -5.48 11.78 13.95
CA ALA A 113 -5.60 12.01 15.39
C ALA A 113 -5.60 13.50 15.81
N LYS A 114 -5.12 14.40 14.93
CA LYS A 114 -5.01 15.85 15.19
C LYS A 114 -5.89 16.74 14.30
N SER A 115 -6.77 16.21 13.44
CA SER A 115 -7.52 17.08 12.50
C SER A 115 -8.67 17.89 13.12
N LYS A 116 -8.97 17.73 14.41
CA LYS A 116 -10.08 18.45 15.07
C LYS A 116 -9.86 19.97 15.24
N THR A 117 -8.75 20.55 14.78
CA THR A 117 -8.44 21.98 15.01
C THR A 117 -8.33 22.84 13.74
N SER A 118 -8.41 22.29 12.52
CA SER A 118 -8.21 23.09 11.30
C SER A 118 -9.49 23.30 10.49
N HIS A 119 -10.48 23.99 11.07
CA HIS A 119 -11.59 24.59 10.32
C HIS A 119 -11.44 26.11 10.12
N ASN A 120 -10.27 26.69 10.44
CA ASN A 120 -10.04 28.13 10.31
C ASN A 120 -8.71 28.49 9.63
N VAL A 121 -8.22 27.63 8.73
CA VAL A 121 -7.14 28.02 7.83
C VAL A 121 -7.79 28.82 6.72
N LYS A 122 -7.68 30.16 6.82
CA LYS A 122 -7.88 31.06 5.67
C LYS A 122 -7.18 30.43 4.48
N TRP A 123 -7.90 30.32 3.37
CA TRP A 123 -7.37 29.97 2.06
C TRP A 123 -6.29 31.01 1.72
N GLU A 124 -5.06 30.81 2.21
CA GLU A 124 -3.91 31.38 1.54
C GLU A 124 -3.84 30.63 0.21
N GLU A 125 -4.29 31.32 -0.83
CA GLU A 125 -4.00 30.94 -2.20
C GLU A 125 -2.52 30.52 -2.27
N HIS A 126 -2.23 29.48 -3.04
CA HIS A 126 -0.88 28.98 -3.39
C HIS A 126 -0.29 27.87 -2.49
N MET A 127 -0.97 26.72 -2.42
CA MET A 127 -0.46 25.41 -2.89
C MET A 127 -1.34 24.29 -2.34
N VAL A 128 -2.30 23.80 -3.13
CA VAL A 128 -3.01 22.55 -2.81
C VAL A 128 -2.01 21.41 -2.98
N SER A 129 -1.87 20.55 -1.96
CA SER A 129 -0.99 19.37 -2.09
C SER A 129 -1.51 18.46 -3.21
N PRO A 130 -0.67 17.95 -4.13
CA PRO A 130 -1.10 17.05 -5.19
C PRO A 130 -1.85 15.81 -4.68
N THR A 131 -1.41 15.27 -3.55
CA THR A 131 -2.03 14.12 -2.85
C THR A 131 -3.40 14.47 -2.27
N GLU A 132 -3.56 15.69 -1.73
CA GLU A 132 -4.84 16.17 -1.22
C GLU A 132 -5.85 16.38 -2.35
N CYS A 133 -5.44 17.07 -3.42
CA CYS A 133 -6.27 17.27 -4.61
C CYS A 133 -6.69 15.92 -5.22
N PHE A 134 -5.76 14.96 -5.30
CA PHE A 134 -6.03 13.61 -5.76
C PHE A 134 -7.09 12.92 -4.90
N LEU A 135 -6.96 12.94 -3.57
CA LEU A 135 -7.93 12.32 -2.66
C LEU A 135 -9.32 12.97 -2.73
N GLN A 136 -9.40 14.29 -2.93
CA GLN A 136 -10.69 14.99 -3.07
C GLN A 136 -11.49 14.54 -4.31
N HIS A 137 -10.81 14.06 -5.36
CA HIS A 137 -11.43 13.61 -6.60
C HIS A 137 -11.38 12.09 -6.78
N LEU A 138 -10.89 11.36 -5.78
CA LEU A 138 -10.78 9.92 -5.83
C LEU A 138 -12.17 9.30 -5.71
N THR A 139 -12.51 8.44 -6.67
CA THR A 139 -13.75 7.65 -6.67
C THR A 139 -13.40 6.17 -6.71
N TYR A 140 -13.93 5.40 -5.76
CA TYR A 140 -13.79 3.95 -5.75
C TYR A 140 -14.86 3.27 -6.61
N PRO A 141 -14.57 2.10 -7.21
CA PRO A 141 -15.60 1.26 -7.81
C PRO A 141 -16.71 0.90 -6.81
N GLU A 142 -17.94 0.75 -7.31
CA GLU A 142 -19.11 0.39 -6.48
C GLU A 142 -18.98 -1.01 -5.88
N HIS A 143 -18.50 -1.98 -6.67
CA HIS A 143 -18.33 -3.36 -6.24
C HIS A 143 -16.93 -3.59 -5.64
N GLU A 144 -16.90 -4.15 -4.43
CA GLU A 144 -15.66 -4.36 -3.66
C GLU A 144 -14.72 -5.41 -4.27
N GLU A 145 -15.29 -6.39 -4.97
CA GLU A 145 -14.54 -7.44 -5.67
C GLU A 145 -13.94 -6.97 -7.01
N THR A 146 -14.20 -5.71 -7.41
CA THR A 146 -13.66 -5.18 -8.67
C THR A 146 -12.15 -5.10 -8.59
N PRO A 147 -11.40 -5.77 -9.51
CA PRO A 147 -9.96 -5.64 -9.56
C PRO A 147 -9.58 -4.21 -9.91
N VAL A 148 -8.70 -3.61 -9.10
CA VAL A 148 -8.11 -2.29 -9.35
C VAL A 148 -6.63 -2.43 -9.67
N ASP A 149 -6.11 -1.52 -10.49
CA ASP A 149 -4.71 -1.52 -10.92
C ASP A 149 -3.76 -1.35 -9.71
N LEU A 150 -2.69 -2.15 -9.67
CA LEU A 150 -1.77 -2.18 -8.52
C LEU A 150 -1.00 -0.87 -8.37
N ARG A 151 -0.59 -0.23 -9.47
CA ARG A 151 0.13 1.04 -9.44
C ARG A 151 -0.77 2.17 -8.97
N GLN A 152 -2.02 2.22 -9.45
CA GLN A 152 -3.01 3.18 -8.97
C GLN A 152 -3.30 2.97 -7.48
N SER A 153 -3.43 1.71 -7.05
CA SER A 153 -3.62 1.36 -5.62
C SER A 153 -2.45 1.85 -4.76
N ALA A 154 -1.21 1.71 -5.25
CA ALA A 154 -0.01 2.24 -4.57
C ALA A 154 -0.07 3.78 -4.42
N VAL A 155 -0.52 4.51 -5.45
CA VAL A 155 -0.71 5.98 -5.38
C VAL A 155 -1.77 6.37 -4.35
N VAL A 156 -2.88 5.63 -4.28
CA VAL A 156 -3.93 5.85 -3.28
C VAL A 156 -3.39 5.66 -1.86
N ILE A 157 -2.69 4.56 -1.60
CA ILE A 157 -2.08 4.29 -0.29
C ILE A 157 -1.09 5.40 0.09
N MET A 158 -0.18 5.77 -0.82
CA MET A 158 0.79 6.85 -0.58
C MET A 158 0.12 8.19 -0.29
N SER A 159 -0.97 8.51 -0.98
CA SER A 159 -1.73 9.74 -0.75
C SER A 159 -2.40 9.76 0.63
N HIS A 160 -2.95 8.62 1.08
CA HIS A 160 -3.46 8.51 2.44
C HIS A 160 -2.34 8.53 3.50
N LEU A 161 -1.16 7.97 3.23
CA LEU A 161 -0.01 8.09 4.13
C LEU A 161 0.43 9.55 4.28
N ASP A 162 0.46 10.31 3.19
CA ASP A 162 0.77 11.74 3.22
C ASP A 162 -0.26 12.53 4.06
N ARG A 163 -1.55 12.26 3.84
CA ARG A 163 -2.65 12.80 4.67
C ARG A 163 -2.47 12.50 6.16
N LEU A 164 -2.05 11.28 6.51
CA LEU A 164 -1.81 10.86 7.89
C LEU A 164 -0.54 11.47 8.49
N ALA A 165 0.48 11.73 7.66
CA ALA A 165 1.73 12.36 8.07
C ALA A 165 1.61 13.88 8.22
N THR A 166 0.68 14.52 7.51
CA THR A 166 0.48 15.98 7.46
C THR A 166 0.55 16.67 8.84
N PRO A 167 -0.12 16.19 9.91
CA PRO A 167 -0.10 16.86 11.22
C PRO A 167 1.22 16.75 12.00
N TYR A 168 2.18 16.01 11.45
CA TYR A 168 3.51 15.79 12.03
C TYR A 168 4.60 16.54 11.24
N LEU A 169 4.24 17.15 10.11
CA LEU A 169 5.14 18.03 9.39
C LEU A 169 5.38 19.31 10.21
N PRO A 170 6.61 19.85 10.22
CA PRO A 170 6.88 21.12 10.87
C PRO A 170 6.03 22.20 10.21
N THR A 171 5.22 22.91 10.99
CA THR A 171 4.57 24.12 10.49
C THR A 171 5.68 25.11 10.19
N SER A 172 5.72 25.63 8.96
CA SER A 172 6.65 26.69 8.58
C SER A 172 6.37 27.91 9.46
N SER A 173 7.14 28.04 10.54
CA SER A 173 7.18 29.23 11.36
C SER A 173 7.82 30.34 10.54
N THR A 174 7.02 31.07 9.78
CA THR A 174 7.43 32.38 9.28
C THR A 174 7.44 33.35 10.46
N HIS A 175 8.45 33.19 11.31
CA HIS A 175 8.81 34.14 12.35
C HIS A 175 9.41 35.36 11.66
N LYS A 176 8.56 36.26 11.14
CA LYS A 176 8.99 37.65 11.00
C LYS A 176 8.95 38.25 12.41
N SER A 177 10.07 38.09 13.12
CA SER A 177 10.47 39.01 14.17
C SER A 177 10.49 40.39 13.54
N GLN A 178 9.42 41.17 13.71
CA GLN A 178 9.48 42.59 13.46
C GLN A 178 10.12 43.23 14.70
N CYS A 179 11.46 43.12 14.76
CA CYS A 179 12.26 44.08 15.48
C CYS A 179 12.42 45.30 14.57
N GLN A 180 11.65 46.35 14.84
CA GLN A 180 12.06 47.76 14.85
C GLN A 180 10.86 48.63 15.17
#